data_AF-A0A8H5H668-F1
#
_entry.id   AF-A0A8H5H668-F1
#
_cell.length_a   1.000
_cell.length_b   1.000
_cell.length_c   1.000
_cell.angle_alpha   90.00
_cell.angle_beta   90.00
_cell.angle_gamma   90.00
#
_symmetry.space_group_name_H-M   'P 1'
#
loop_
_entity.id
_entity.type
_entity.pdbx_description
1 polymer ?
#
loop_
_entity_poly.entity_id
_entity_poly.type
_entity_poly.pdbx_seq_one_letter_code
_entity_poly.pdbx_strand_id
1 'polypeptide(L)'
;MSQPPYYILFSHSHIAATNPGAPSNTLGHPTIQYHYANDSTFALWPQHSNEHVLVLDYDPTSTKPPTVQSMSKDMAVVSLKVEEAPGAAAANDNDPNNDRMFIIDTTASDG
;
A
#
# COMPACT_ATOMS: atom_id res chain seq x y z
N MET A 1 -0.75 -19.09 -12.20
CA MET A 1 -1.47 -17.84 -11.87
C MET A 1 -0.59 -17.12 -10.86
N SER A 2 -0.16 -15.89 -11.11
CA SER A 2 0.62 -15.16 -10.11
C SER A 2 -0.34 -14.66 -9.04
N GLN A 3 0.08 -14.79 -7.79
CA GLN A 3 -0.76 -14.56 -6.62
C GLN A 3 -0.80 -13.07 -6.30
N PRO A 4 -1.95 -12.56 -5.83
CA PRO A 4 -2.08 -11.14 -5.55
C PRO A 4 -1.15 -10.70 -4.40
N PRO A 5 -0.79 -9.41 -4.33
CA PRO A 5 0.03 -8.86 -3.25
C PRO A 5 -0.58 -9.13 -1.88
N TYR A 6 0.08 -9.96 -1.06
CA TYR A 6 -0.46 -10.36 0.25
C TYR A 6 0.16 -9.57 1.41
N TYR A 7 1.47 -9.31 1.34
CA TYR A 7 2.20 -8.60 2.40
C TYR A 7 2.37 -7.14 2.02
N ILE A 8 1.51 -6.28 2.57
CA ILE A 8 1.60 -4.83 2.40
C ILE A 8 1.94 -4.19 3.74
N LEU A 9 2.99 -3.38 3.73
CA LEU A 9 3.45 -2.57 4.86
C LEU A 9 3.32 -1.10 4.48
N PHE A 10 2.73 -0.34 5.38
CA PHE A 10 2.53 1.09 5.23
C PHE A 10 3.42 1.83 6.23
N SER A 11 4.14 2.82 5.73
CA SER A 11 5.13 3.63 6.43
C SER A 11 4.69 5.09 6.31
N HIS A 12 4.19 5.65 7.41
CA HIS A 12 3.60 6.98 7.42
C HIS A 12 4.46 7.99 8.17
N SER A 13 4.91 9.00 7.43
CA SER A 13 5.70 10.10 7.97
C SER A 13 4.87 11.38 8.07
N HIS A 14 4.95 12.03 9.24
CA HIS A 14 4.27 13.29 9.47
C HIS A 14 5.26 14.46 9.43
N ILE A 15 5.03 15.43 8.55
CA ILE A 15 5.87 16.65 8.48
C ILE A 15 5.14 17.77 9.21
N ALA A 16 5.42 17.94 10.50
CA ALA A 16 4.90 19.06 11.28
C ALA A 16 5.73 20.32 10.97
N ALA A 17 5.10 21.35 10.39
CA ALA A 17 5.77 22.62 10.07
C ALA A 17 6.35 23.34 11.30
N THR A 18 5.85 23.03 12.50
CA THR A 18 6.18 23.71 13.76
C THR A 18 7.30 23.04 14.56
N ASN A 19 7.78 21.86 14.14
CA ASN A 19 8.85 21.16 14.87
C ASN A 19 9.78 20.43 13.88
N PRO A 20 10.96 21.01 13.54
CA PRO A 20 11.91 20.45 12.56
C PRO A 20 12.67 19.21 13.08
N GLY A 21 12.11 18.48 14.04
CA GLY A 21 12.64 17.20 14.52
C GLY A 21 12.55 16.11 13.45
N ALA A 22 13.22 14.97 13.70
CA ALA A 22 13.18 13.83 12.79
C ALA A 22 11.72 13.38 12.54
N PRO A 23 11.35 13.05 11.29
CA PRO A 23 9.99 12.59 10.98
C PRO A 23 9.68 11.34 11.82
N SER A 24 8.59 11.39 12.58
CA SER A 24 8.07 10.19 13.23
C SER A 24 7.46 9.32 12.15
N ASN A 25 7.98 8.10 11.99
CA ASN A 25 7.51 7.16 10.99
C ASN A 25 6.69 6.06 11.68
N THR A 26 5.41 5.98 11.36
CA THR A 26 4.50 4.96 11.90
C THR A 26 4.40 3.82 10.91
N LEU A 27 4.71 2.60 11.34
CA LEU A 27 4.51 1.38 10.55
C LEU A 27 3.17 0.74 10.89
N GLY A 28 2.43 0.33 9.86
CA GLY A 28 1.13 -0.31 10.02
C GLY A 28 0.77 -1.24 8.88
N HIS A 29 -0.27 -2.06 9.12
CA HIS A 29 -0.90 -2.90 8.12
C HIS A 29 -2.21 -2.27 7.65
N PRO A 30 -2.39 -2.03 6.34
CA PRO A 30 -3.67 -1.58 5.82
C PRO A 30 -4.68 -2.74 5.77
N THR A 31 -5.96 -2.40 5.72
CA THR A 31 -6.97 -3.34 5.25
C THR A 31 -6.83 -3.49 3.74
N ILE A 32 -6.60 -4.71 3.25
CA ILE A 32 -6.39 -4.99 1.82
C ILE A 32 -7.73 -5.36 1.19
N GLN A 33 -8.09 -4.69 0.10
CA GLN A 33 -9.23 -5.03 -0.74
C GLN A 33 -8.71 -5.26 -2.17
N TYR A 34 -9.05 -6.42 -2.75
CA TYR A 34 -8.69 -6.74 -4.12
C TYR A 34 -9.85 -6.38 -5.05
N HIS A 35 -9.55 -5.56 -6.05
CA HIS A 35 -10.48 -5.19 -7.10
C HIS A 35 -9.94 -5.66 -8.45
N TYR A 36 -10.79 -6.28 -9.24
CA TYR A 36 -10.47 -6.74 -10.59
C TYR A 36 -11.05 -5.79 -11.63
N ALA A 37 -10.62 -5.91 -12.88
CA ALA A 37 -10.98 -4.98 -13.96
C ALA A 37 -12.49 -4.88 -14.24
N ASN A 38 -13.28 -5.85 -13.79
CA ASN A 38 -14.74 -5.90 -13.92
C ASN A 38 -15.49 -5.32 -12.71
N ASP A 39 -14.79 -4.89 -11.66
CA ASP A 39 -15.41 -4.33 -10.46
C ASP A 39 -15.73 -2.84 -10.65
N SER A 40 -16.70 -2.36 -9.86
CA SER A 40 -17.12 -0.96 -9.91
C SER A 40 -16.04 -0.03 -9.36
N THR A 41 -15.72 1.03 -10.10
CA THR A 41 -14.77 2.07 -9.68
C THR A 41 -15.26 2.87 -8.48
N PHE A 42 -16.56 2.87 -8.20
CA PHE A 42 -17.13 3.52 -7.02
C PHE A 42 -16.72 2.87 -5.70
N ALA A 43 -16.32 1.58 -5.72
CA ALA A 43 -15.84 0.90 -4.53
C ALA A 43 -14.49 1.45 -4.02
N LEU A 44 -13.74 2.14 -4.88
CA LEU A 44 -12.41 2.68 -4.57
C LEU A 44 -12.46 4.07 -3.90
N TRP A 45 -13.65 4.65 -3.72
CA TRP A 45 -13.78 5.97 -3.12
C TRP A 45 -13.82 5.88 -1.59
N PRO A 46 -13.12 6.79 -0.87
CA PRO A 46 -13.26 6.90 0.58
C PRO A 46 -14.74 7.06 0.96
N GLN A 47 -15.24 6.19 1.82
CA GLN A 47 -16.63 6.23 2.30
C GLN A 47 -16.79 7.16 3.50
N HIS A 48 -15.69 7.41 4.22
CA HIS A 48 -15.66 8.27 5.40
C HIS A 48 -14.62 9.39 5.26
N SER A 49 -14.86 10.53 5.91
CA SER A 49 -13.96 11.69 5.85
C SER A 49 -12.56 11.44 6.41
N ASN A 50 -12.44 10.43 7.27
CA ASN A 50 -11.18 10.08 7.95
C ASN A 50 -10.57 8.80 7.36
N GLU A 51 -11.10 8.32 6.23
CA GLU A 51 -10.58 7.15 5.54
C GLU A 51 -9.49 7.56 4.56
N HIS A 52 -8.39 6.82 4.61
CA HIS A 52 -7.27 7.00 3.72
C HIS A 52 -7.17 5.82 2.76
N VAL A 53 -7.48 6.06 1.49
CA VAL A 53 -7.45 5.04 0.45
C VAL A 53 -6.19 5.18 -0.39
N LEU A 54 -5.49 4.06 -0.53
CA LEU A 54 -4.33 3.88 -1.41
C LEU A 54 -4.66 2.80 -2.44
N VAL A 55 -4.35 3.05 -3.70
CA VAL A 55 -4.59 2.11 -4.80
C VAL A 55 -3.25 1.59 -5.28
N LEU A 56 -2.99 0.30 -5.07
CA LEU A 56 -1.85 -0.43 -5.64
C LEU A 56 -2.29 -1.08 -6.95
N ASP A 57 -1.83 -0.54 -8.08
CA ASP A 57 -2.02 -1.14 -9.39
C ASP A 57 -0.98 -2.25 -9.58
N TYR A 58 -1.48 -3.48 -9.67
CA TYR A 58 -0.69 -4.70 -9.79
C TYR A 58 -1.23 -5.53 -10.95
N ASP A 59 -0.40 -5.67 -11.99
CA ASP A 59 -0.66 -6.59 -13.09
C ASP A 59 0.34 -7.76 -13.04
N PRO A 60 -0.12 -8.98 -12.71
CA PRO A 60 0.74 -10.16 -12.61
C PRO A 60 1.33 -10.62 -13.96
N THR A 61 0.79 -10.13 -15.07
CA THR A 61 1.20 -10.47 -16.43
C THR A 61 2.10 -9.41 -17.07
N SER A 62 2.16 -8.23 -16.47
CA SER A 62 2.97 -7.11 -16.94
C SER A 62 4.39 -7.20 -16.41
N THR A 63 5.34 -6.74 -17.22
CA THR A 63 6.72 -6.52 -16.79
C THR A 63 6.92 -5.14 -16.14
N LYS A 64 5.89 -4.28 -16.15
CA LYS A 64 5.96 -2.97 -15.51
C LYS A 64 5.98 -3.12 -14.00
N PRO A 65 6.76 -2.29 -13.29
CA PRO A 65 6.68 -2.26 -11.84
C PRO A 65 5.27 -1.83 -11.40
N PRO A 66 4.77 -2.36 -10.28
CA PRO A 66 3.52 -1.92 -9.71
C PRO A 66 3.61 -0.44 -9.32
N THR A 67 2.46 0.23 -9.28
CA THR A 67 2.40 1.64 -8.90
C THR A 67 1.39 1.84 -7.79
N VAL A 68 1.62 2.85 -6.93
CA VAL A 68 0.69 3.21 -5.87
C VAL A 68 0.27 4.66 -6.03
N GLN A 69 -1.03 4.89 -5.88
CA GLN A 69 -1.62 6.22 -5.87
C GLN A 69 -2.41 6.44 -4.59
N SER A 70 -2.37 7.66 -4.06
CA SER A 70 -3.24 8.07 -2.96
C SER A 70 -4.50 8.71 -3.50
N MET A 71 -5.65 8.24 -3.03
CA MET A 71 -6.96 8.87 -3.25
C MET A 71 -7.36 9.78 -2.07
N SER A 72 -6.44 9.98 -1.13
CA SER A 72 -6.67 10.79 0.07
C SER A 72 -6.29 12.25 -0.18
N LYS A 73 -7.05 13.18 0.42
CA LYS A 73 -6.77 14.61 0.30
C LYS A 73 -5.49 15.03 1.03
N ASP A 74 -5.29 14.50 2.23
CA ASP A 74 -4.27 14.98 3.17
C ASP A 74 -3.07 14.02 3.28
N MET A 75 -2.98 13.02 2.40
CA MET A 75 -1.92 12.03 2.41
C MET A 75 -1.43 11.77 0.98
N ALA A 76 -0.11 11.82 0.80
CA ALA A 76 0.55 11.57 -0.47
C ALA A 76 1.47 10.34 -0.38
N VAL A 77 1.60 9.61 -1.49
CA VAL A 77 2.56 8.50 -1.62
C VAL A 77 3.90 9.08 -2.03
N VAL A 78 4.95 8.72 -1.30
CA VAL A 78 6.33 9.15 -1.55
C VAL A 78 7.07 8.08 -2.34
N SER A 79 6.89 6.81 -1.96
CA SER A 79 7.64 5.70 -2.54
C SER A 79 6.90 4.37 -2.44
N LEU A 80 7.18 3.48 -3.38
CA LEU A 80 6.85 2.06 -3.32
C LEU A 80 8.14 1.26 -3.44
N LYS A 81 8.38 0.37 -2.49
CA LYS A 81 9.48 -0.61 -2.53
C LYS A 81 8.91 -2.01 -2.56
N VAL A 82 9.54 -2.88 -3.33
CA VAL A 82 9.19 -4.28 -3.42
C VAL A 82 10.39 -5.09 -2.95
N GLU A 83 10.20 -5.79 -1.84
CA GLU A 83 11.24 -6.63 -1.23
C GLU A 83 10.79 -8.10 -1.23
N GLU A 84 11.75 -9.00 -1.01
CA GLU A 84 11.40 -10.38 -0.71
C GLU A 84 10.78 -10.45 0.68
N ALA A 85 9.82 -11.36 0.88
CA ALA A 85 9.21 -11.64 2.18
C ALA A 85 9.67 -13.03 2.68
N PRO A 86 10.88 -13.17 3.26
CA PRO A 86 11.35 -14.44 3.80
C PRO A 86 10.35 -14.98 4.84
N GLY A 87 9.68 -16.09 4.54
CA GLY A 87 8.67 -16.71 5.41
C GLY A 87 7.23 -16.69 4.86
N ALA A 88 6.93 -15.85 3.86
CA ALA A 88 5.64 -15.82 3.16
C ALA A 88 5.33 -17.14 2.43
N ALA A 89 6.34 -17.70 1.75
CA ALA A 89 6.25 -18.95 1.00
C ALA A 89 6.20 -20.20 1.90
N ALA A 90 6.61 -20.09 3.17
CA ALA A 90 6.63 -21.19 4.13
C ALA A 90 5.34 -21.30 4.96
N ALA A 91 4.46 -20.30 4.88
CA ALA A 91 3.26 -20.22 5.70
C ALA A 91 2.10 -21.10 5.21
N ASN A 92 2.14 -21.58 3.96
CA ASN A 92 1.11 -22.46 3.42
C ASN A 92 1.68 -23.41 2.36
N ASP A 93 1.81 -24.70 2.71
CA ASP A 93 2.24 -25.77 1.79
C ASP A 93 1.22 -26.05 0.67
N ASN A 94 -0.02 -25.54 0.80
CA ASN A 94 -1.13 -25.86 -0.11
C ASN A 94 -1.50 -24.74 -1.09
N ASP A 95 -1.05 -23.49 -0.86
CA ASP A 95 -1.33 -22.37 -1.76
C ASP A 95 -0.19 -21.35 -1.65
N PRO A 96 0.66 -21.19 -2.69
CA PRO A 96 1.82 -20.32 -2.59
C PRO A 96 1.33 -18.86 -2.57
N ASN A 97 1.37 -18.19 -1.42
CA ASN A 97 1.16 -16.74 -1.37
C ASN A 97 2.25 -16.02 -2.17
N ASN A 98 1.97 -14.80 -2.60
CA ASN A 98 2.99 -13.94 -3.21
C ASN A 98 4.16 -13.75 -2.21
N ASP A 99 5.37 -14.09 -2.65
CA ASP A 99 6.61 -14.05 -1.86
C ASP A 99 7.22 -12.65 -1.75
N ARG A 100 6.53 -11.64 -2.28
CA ARG A 100 6.94 -10.25 -2.24
C ARG A 100 6.22 -9.46 -1.16
N MET A 101 6.98 -8.57 -0.55
CA MET A 101 6.50 -7.54 0.36
C MET A 101 6.46 -6.20 -0.34
N PHE A 102 5.35 -5.48 -0.21
CA PHE A 102 5.16 -4.15 -0.78
C PHE A 102 5.18 -3.14 0.36
N ILE A 103 6.19 -2.28 0.36
CA ILE A 103 6.38 -1.23 1.36
C ILE A 103 6.01 0.10 0.74
N ILE A 104 4.95 0.73 1.25
CA ILE A 104 4.42 2.00 0.77
C ILE A 104 4.80 3.09 1.77
N ASP A 105 5.67 4.00 1.33
CA ASP A 105 6.02 5.19 2.09
C ASP A 105 5.05 6.31 1.75
N THR A 106 4.47 6.93 2.77
CA THR A 106 3.53 8.05 2.64
C THR A 106 3.91 9.20 3.55
N THR A 107 3.38 10.37 3.20
CA THR A 107 3.51 11.56 4.01
C THR A 107 2.18 12.30 4.10
N ALA A 108 1.92 12.94 5.25
CA ALA A 108 0.84 13.89 5.42
C ALA A 108 1.41 15.28 5.73
N SER A 109 0.74 16.30 5.20
CA SER A 109 0.96 17.69 5.60
C SER A 109 -0.15 18.10 6.56
N ASP A 110 0.21 18.60 7.74
CA ASP A 110 -0.70 19.41 8.54
C ASP A 110 -1.09 20.64 7.71
N GLY A 111 -2.37 20.76 7.36
CA GLY A 111 -2.94 21.95 6.73
C GLY A 111 -3.07 23.12 7.71
#